data_AF-A0A0A9FX13-F1
#
_entry.id   AF-A0A0A9FX13-F1
#
_cell.length_a   1.000
_cell.length_b   1.000
_cell.length_c   1.000
_cell.angle_alpha   90.00
_cell.angle_beta   90.00
_cell.angle_gamma   90.00
#
_symmetry.space_group_name_H-M   'P 1'
#
loop_
_entity.id
_entity.type
_entity.pdbx_description
1 polymer ?
#
loop_
_entity_poly.entity_id
_entity_poly.type
_entity_poly.pdbx_seq_one_letter_code
_entity_poly.pdbx_strand_id
1 'polypeptide(L)'
;MVESRSSSDSQAPRCCIQPNLANDCINYLKSAVPNHVVFYKEGSWCDFPEKIVSSLVDAFKDEKSSVVVVMDDQPLLVDFLSMTLVNLKTRKQHSVAWLDGTGEWSFPSAFFDEEADESTTLDMSTFEGSTGRTIGDHVVKFPSEVLKQVVLETIPPVPQNSCTVDILRRKTVPLERGSENFMFVQNLFLSGMGPFAMPSSILHVHRYSPKHITAHCRLEEFERQIRLTSKKHGVANARYGWLGSSKQDIVRILMDGFVSFEKKTGDADADNL
;
A
#
# COMPACT_ATOMS: atom_id res chain seq x y z
N MET A 1 -27.29 13.62 45.66
CA MET A 1 -27.46 14.17 44.31
C MET A 1 -26.18 14.90 43.97
N VAL A 2 -25.41 14.32 43.05
CA VAL A 2 -24.28 14.87 42.25
C VAL A 2 -23.02 15.35 43.00
N GLU A 3 -22.03 14.44 43.07
CA GLU A 3 -20.60 14.79 43.18
C GLU A 3 -20.07 15.20 41.80
N SER A 4 -19.42 16.36 41.72
CA SER A 4 -18.73 16.84 40.52
C SER A 4 -17.28 16.41 40.56
N ARG A 5 -16.92 15.43 39.73
CA ARG A 5 -15.55 14.93 39.56
C ARG A 5 -14.80 15.81 38.54
N SER A 6 -13.57 16.15 38.88
CA SER A 6 -12.60 16.93 38.12
C SER A 6 -12.40 16.44 36.68
N SER A 7 -12.57 17.33 35.70
CA SER A 7 -12.27 17.10 34.28
C SER A 7 -10.76 17.21 34.05
N SER A 8 -10.11 16.07 33.84
CA SER A 8 -8.75 15.96 33.32
C SER A 8 -8.78 16.18 31.80
N ASP A 9 -8.23 17.32 31.37
CA ASP A 9 -8.04 17.69 29.98
C ASP A 9 -7.13 16.65 29.29
N SER A 10 -7.75 15.81 28.46
CA SER A 10 -7.09 14.70 27.79
C SER A 10 -6.80 15.14 26.37
N GLN A 11 -5.55 15.52 26.13
CA GLN A 11 -5.00 15.80 24.82
C GLN A 11 -5.34 14.63 23.88
N ALA A 12 -6.24 14.87 22.92
CA ALA A 12 -6.68 13.85 21.99
C ALA A 12 -5.47 13.36 21.17
N PRO A 13 -5.14 12.06 21.20
CA PRO A 13 -4.13 11.54 20.30
C PRO A 13 -4.71 11.66 18.88
N ARG A 14 -3.93 12.24 17.97
CA ARG A 14 -4.19 12.09 16.53
C ARG A 14 -4.24 10.59 16.25
N CYS A 15 -5.45 10.04 16.16
CA CYS A 15 -5.67 8.68 15.72
C CYS A 15 -5.27 8.62 14.25
N CYS A 16 -4.00 8.30 14.00
CA CYS A 16 -3.67 7.44 12.88
C CYS A 16 -4.53 6.19 13.10
N ILE A 17 -5.68 6.09 12.44
CA ILE A 17 -6.38 4.80 12.31
C ILE A 17 -5.42 3.95 11.50
N GLN A 18 -4.52 3.28 12.22
CA GLN A 18 -3.65 2.28 11.65
C GLN A 18 -4.63 1.16 11.27
N PRO A 19 -4.88 0.91 9.98
CA PRO A 19 -5.84 -0.09 9.58
C PRO A 19 -5.41 -1.40 10.22
N ASN A 20 -6.32 -2.06 10.94
CA ASN A 20 -6.04 -3.34 11.55
C ASN A 20 -6.17 -4.43 10.47
N LEU A 21 -5.27 -4.36 9.47
CA LEU A 21 -5.21 -5.21 8.28
C LEU A 21 -5.09 -6.72 8.62
N ALA A 22 -4.97 -7.05 9.91
CA ALA A 22 -4.99 -8.40 10.45
C ALA A 22 -6.38 -9.01 10.33
N ASN A 23 -7.39 -8.22 10.66
CA ASN A 23 -8.79 -8.62 10.59
C ASN A 23 -9.21 -8.82 9.14
N ASP A 24 -8.72 -7.96 8.24
CA ASP A 24 -9.11 -7.95 6.83
C ASP A 24 -8.62 -9.20 6.10
N CYS A 25 -7.40 -9.63 6.40
CA CYS A 25 -6.89 -10.90 5.92
C CYS A 25 -7.65 -12.09 6.50
N ILE A 26 -7.98 -12.06 7.80
CA ILE A 26 -8.76 -13.13 8.44
C ILE A 26 -10.15 -13.26 7.81
N ASN A 27 -10.76 -12.16 7.39
CA ASN A 27 -12.03 -12.18 6.67
C ASN A 27 -11.90 -13.05 5.41
N TYR A 28 -10.92 -12.77 4.53
CA TYR A 28 -10.70 -13.58 3.33
C TYR A 28 -10.45 -15.06 3.66
N LEU A 29 -9.58 -15.33 4.62
CA LEU A 29 -9.18 -16.70 4.96
C LEU A 29 -10.32 -17.53 5.57
N LYS A 30 -11.35 -16.89 6.15
CA LYS A 30 -12.48 -17.58 6.79
C LYS A 30 -13.76 -17.55 5.97
N SER A 31 -13.90 -16.59 5.05
CA SER A 31 -15.10 -16.45 4.24
C SER A 31 -15.30 -17.64 3.31
N ALA A 32 -16.57 -18.01 3.14
CA ALA A 32 -16.97 -18.82 2.00
C ALA A 32 -16.84 -18.01 0.69
N VAL A 33 -17.08 -18.68 -0.45
CA VAL A 33 -17.11 -18.00 -1.75
C VAL A 33 -18.15 -16.86 -1.70
N PRO A 34 -17.78 -15.62 -2.07
CA PRO A 34 -18.69 -14.50 -2.06
C PRO A 34 -19.80 -14.66 -3.10
N ASN A 35 -21.00 -14.21 -2.75
CA ASN A 35 -22.11 -14.06 -3.70
C ASN A 35 -22.34 -12.60 -4.09
N HIS A 36 -21.82 -11.66 -3.29
CA HIS A 36 -21.89 -10.23 -3.55
C HIS A 36 -20.58 -9.55 -3.12
N VAL A 37 -20.06 -8.67 -3.97
CA VAL A 37 -18.84 -7.89 -3.69
C VAL A 37 -19.14 -6.43 -3.97
N VAL A 38 -18.72 -5.54 -3.08
CA VAL A 38 -18.98 -4.11 -3.13
C VAL A 38 -17.69 -3.33 -2.84
N PHE A 39 -17.64 -2.08 -3.28
CA PHE A 39 -16.53 -1.17 -3.00
C PHE A 39 -17.04 0.15 -2.42
N TYR A 40 -16.22 0.81 -1.61
CA TYR A 40 -16.58 2.03 -0.92
C TYR A 40 -16.20 3.26 -1.75
N LYS A 41 -17.18 4.09 -2.10
CA LYS A 41 -16.99 5.32 -2.87
C LYS A 41 -17.97 6.40 -2.42
N GLU A 42 -17.44 7.61 -2.29
CA GLU A 42 -18.11 8.86 -1.91
C GLU A 42 -19.01 8.69 -0.68
N GLY A 43 -18.50 8.00 0.34
CA GLY A 43 -19.24 7.78 1.59
C GLY A 43 -20.22 6.60 1.57
N SER A 44 -20.34 5.87 0.46
CA SER A 44 -21.33 4.81 0.25
C SER A 44 -20.73 3.52 -0.29
N TRP A 45 -21.40 2.39 -0.06
CA TRP A 45 -21.05 1.12 -0.69
C TRP A 45 -21.70 1.03 -2.06
N CYS A 46 -20.90 0.78 -3.09
CA CYS A 46 -21.31 0.65 -4.48
C CYS A 46 -21.14 -0.79 -4.95
N ASP A 47 -22.10 -1.26 -5.75
CA ASP A 47 -22.05 -2.59 -6.34
C ASP A 47 -21.13 -2.62 -7.55
N PHE A 48 -20.42 -3.73 -7.73
CA PHE A 48 -19.75 -4.01 -8.99
C PHE A 48 -20.76 -4.47 -10.05
N PRO A 49 -20.54 -4.14 -11.34
CA PRO A 49 -21.28 -4.76 -12.44
C PRO A 49 -21.20 -6.30 -12.37
N GLU A 50 -22.29 -6.99 -12.68
CA GLU A 50 -22.41 -8.46 -12.55
C GLU A 50 -21.27 -9.22 -13.26
N LYS A 51 -20.86 -8.74 -14.43
CA LYS A 51 -19.72 -9.30 -15.17
C LYS A 51 -18.41 -9.25 -14.36
N ILE A 52 -18.17 -8.16 -13.64
CA ILE A 52 -16.99 -8.02 -12.77
C ILE A 52 -17.15 -8.94 -11.56
N VAL A 53 -18.32 -8.96 -10.91
CA VAL A 53 -18.60 -9.86 -9.78
C VAL A 53 -18.32 -11.31 -10.16
N SER A 54 -18.77 -11.78 -11.33
CA SER A 54 -18.48 -13.15 -11.80
C SER A 54 -16.98 -13.46 -11.84
N SER A 55 -16.16 -12.50 -12.32
CA SER A 55 -14.70 -12.65 -12.38
C SER A 55 -14.05 -12.65 -10.99
N LEU A 56 -14.56 -11.83 -10.07
CA LEU A 56 -14.10 -11.81 -8.68
C LEU A 56 -14.43 -13.12 -7.97
N VAL A 57 -15.65 -13.62 -8.15
CA VAL A 57 -16.13 -14.89 -7.57
C VAL A 57 -15.33 -16.07 -8.11
N ASP A 58 -15.07 -16.11 -9.42
CA ASP A 58 -14.25 -17.17 -10.01
C ASP A 58 -12.80 -17.09 -9.54
N ALA A 59 -12.23 -15.88 -9.39
CA ALA A 59 -10.91 -15.71 -8.79
C ALA A 59 -10.88 -16.18 -7.33
N PHE A 60 -11.94 -15.92 -6.55
CA PHE A 60 -12.07 -16.38 -5.18
C PHE A 60 -12.20 -17.91 -5.09
N LYS A 61 -12.97 -18.54 -5.98
CA LYS A 61 -13.07 -20.02 -6.09
C LYS A 61 -11.76 -20.68 -6.50
N ASP A 62 -11.00 -20.01 -7.37
CA ASP A 62 -9.64 -20.38 -7.73
C ASP A 62 -8.62 -20.07 -6.63
N GLU A 63 -9.10 -19.51 -5.50
CA GLU A 63 -8.33 -19.14 -4.31
C GLU A 63 -7.20 -18.15 -4.61
N LYS A 64 -7.41 -17.28 -5.59
CA LYS A 64 -6.51 -16.18 -5.89
C LYS A 64 -6.69 -15.10 -4.82
N SER A 65 -5.59 -14.67 -4.21
CA SER A 65 -5.60 -13.56 -3.23
C SER A 65 -5.86 -12.19 -3.86
N SER A 66 -5.69 -12.06 -5.18
CA SER A 66 -6.00 -10.84 -5.91
C SER A 66 -6.33 -11.12 -7.37
N VAL A 67 -7.03 -10.19 -8.01
CA VAL A 67 -7.40 -10.26 -9.42
C VAL A 67 -7.48 -8.86 -10.01
N VAL A 68 -7.06 -8.73 -11.28
CA VAL A 68 -7.21 -7.50 -12.05
C VAL A 68 -8.48 -7.61 -12.90
N VAL A 69 -9.35 -6.62 -12.77
CA VAL A 69 -10.60 -6.47 -13.53
C VAL A 69 -10.61 -5.13 -14.28
N VAL A 70 -11.46 -5.00 -15.28
CA VAL A 70 -11.63 -3.73 -16.02
C VAL A 70 -13.04 -3.22 -15.80
N MET A 71 -13.13 -2.00 -15.26
CA MET A 71 -14.38 -1.24 -15.07
C MET A 71 -14.18 0.12 -15.73
N ASP A 72 -15.12 0.54 -16.59
CA ASP A 72 -15.06 1.83 -17.30
C ASP A 72 -13.71 2.10 -17.99
N ASP A 73 -13.16 1.07 -18.66
CA ASP A 73 -11.84 1.07 -19.31
C ASP A 73 -10.64 1.37 -18.39
N GLN A 74 -10.86 1.32 -17.07
CA GLN A 74 -9.82 1.45 -16.05
C GLN A 74 -9.48 0.05 -15.50
N PRO A 75 -8.18 -0.34 -15.47
CA PRO A 75 -7.74 -1.56 -14.83
C PRO A 75 -7.72 -1.37 -13.31
N LEU A 76 -8.47 -2.20 -12.60
CA LEU A 76 -8.60 -2.19 -11.15
C LEU A 76 -8.05 -3.50 -10.58
N LEU A 77 -7.19 -3.41 -9.58
CA LEU A 77 -6.74 -4.55 -8.78
C LEU A 77 -7.64 -4.68 -7.56
N VAL A 78 -8.31 -5.81 -7.41
CA VAL A 78 -8.94 -6.20 -6.15
C VAL A 78 -7.99 -7.13 -5.41
N ASP A 79 -7.51 -6.73 -4.24
CA ASP A 79 -6.74 -7.56 -3.32
C ASP A 79 -7.67 -7.98 -2.17
N PHE A 80 -8.08 -9.25 -2.17
CA PHE A 80 -9.00 -9.79 -1.18
C PHE A 80 -8.37 -9.87 0.21
N LEU A 81 -7.04 -10.10 0.30
CA LEU A 81 -6.35 -10.21 1.60
C LEU A 81 -6.30 -8.88 2.35
N SER A 82 -6.21 -7.79 1.61
CA SER A 82 -6.21 -6.45 2.20
C SER A 82 -7.56 -5.76 2.10
N MET A 83 -8.56 -6.39 1.48
CA MET A 83 -9.88 -5.83 1.25
C MET A 83 -9.81 -4.47 0.55
N THR A 84 -8.95 -4.38 -0.48
CA THR A 84 -8.66 -3.13 -1.19
C THR A 84 -8.94 -3.26 -2.69
N LEU A 85 -9.41 -2.16 -3.27
CA LEU A 85 -9.53 -1.92 -4.70
C LEU A 85 -8.54 -0.81 -5.06
N VAL A 86 -7.65 -1.06 -6.00
CA VAL A 86 -6.67 -0.07 -6.46
C VAL A 86 -6.84 0.17 -7.94
N ASN A 87 -7.15 1.41 -8.33
CA ASN A 87 -7.09 1.81 -9.73
C ASN A 87 -5.62 1.86 -10.17
N LEU A 88 -5.22 0.99 -11.08
CA LEU A 88 -3.82 0.84 -11.47
C LEU A 88 -3.31 2.01 -12.33
N LYS A 89 -4.21 2.81 -12.92
CA LYS A 89 -3.89 4.04 -13.65
C LYS A 89 -3.80 5.25 -12.70
N THR A 90 -4.86 5.52 -11.94
CA THR A 90 -4.96 6.74 -11.11
C THR A 90 -4.34 6.59 -9.71
N ARG A 91 -4.11 5.36 -9.26
CA ARG A 91 -3.67 4.99 -7.90
C ARG A 91 -4.69 5.25 -6.79
N LYS A 92 -5.90 5.72 -7.12
CA LYS A 92 -6.99 5.84 -6.15
C LYS A 92 -7.31 4.47 -5.55
N GLN A 93 -7.44 4.45 -4.24
CA GLN A 93 -7.76 3.24 -3.48
C GLN A 93 -9.12 3.36 -2.83
N HIS A 94 -9.85 2.25 -2.85
CA HIS A 94 -11.16 2.11 -2.22
C HIS A 94 -11.17 0.85 -1.38
N SER A 95 -11.87 0.89 -0.26
CA SER A 95 -12.16 -0.30 0.53
C SER A 95 -13.11 -1.24 -0.21
N VAL A 96 -12.93 -2.54 -0.06
CA VAL A 96 -13.80 -3.59 -0.63
C VAL A 96 -14.42 -4.38 0.51
N ALA A 97 -15.69 -4.77 0.35
CA ALA A 97 -16.39 -5.66 1.25
C ALA A 97 -17.14 -6.72 0.45
N TRP A 98 -17.53 -7.80 1.09
CA TRP A 98 -18.30 -8.85 0.43
C TRP A 98 -19.26 -9.56 1.40
N LEU A 99 -20.33 -10.09 0.81
CA LEU A 99 -21.23 -11.03 1.45
C LEU A 99 -20.84 -12.43 1.00
N ASP A 100 -20.55 -13.30 1.95
CA ASP A 100 -20.23 -14.68 1.63
C ASP A 100 -21.47 -15.57 1.43
N GLY A 101 -21.27 -16.75 0.84
CA GLY A 101 -22.34 -17.72 0.62
C GLY A 101 -23.03 -18.25 1.88
N THR A 102 -22.50 -17.94 3.08
CA THR A 102 -23.15 -18.26 4.37
C THR A 102 -24.08 -17.15 4.86
N GLY A 103 -24.06 -15.99 4.20
CA GLY A 103 -24.86 -14.81 4.56
C GLY A 103 -24.14 -13.86 5.52
N GLU A 104 -22.83 -14.04 5.74
CA GLU A 104 -22.02 -13.21 6.62
C GLU A 104 -21.31 -12.11 5.82
N TRP A 105 -21.43 -10.87 6.30
CA TRP A 105 -20.73 -9.73 5.71
C TRP A 105 -19.31 -9.61 6.27
N SER A 106 -18.36 -9.42 5.37
CA SER A 106 -16.97 -9.10 5.70
C SER A 106 -16.65 -7.67 5.29
N PHE A 107 -16.30 -6.84 6.26
CA PHE A 107 -15.92 -5.44 6.06
C PHE A 107 -14.46 -5.19 6.47
N PRO A 108 -13.76 -4.28 5.77
CA PRO A 108 -12.41 -3.88 6.14
C PRO A 108 -12.40 -3.10 7.44
N SER A 109 -11.29 -3.23 8.16
CA SER A 109 -11.01 -2.60 9.45
C SER A 109 -10.80 -1.09 9.35
N ALA A 110 -10.48 -0.58 8.15
CA ALA A 110 -10.45 0.82 7.83
C ALA A 110 -11.12 1.08 6.49
N PHE A 111 -11.91 2.15 6.45
CA PHE A 111 -12.56 2.64 5.25
C PHE A 111 -11.73 3.78 4.67
N PHE A 112 -11.30 3.62 3.42
CA PHE A 112 -10.65 4.69 2.67
C PHE A 112 -11.31 4.79 1.30
N ASP A 113 -11.45 6.03 0.87
CA ASP A 113 -11.98 6.43 -0.41
C ASP A 113 -11.17 7.67 -0.81
N GLU A 114 -9.97 7.41 -1.31
CA GLU A 114 -8.99 8.49 -1.54
C GLU A 114 -9.28 9.16 -2.88
N GLU A 115 -10.21 10.11 -2.88
CA GLU A 115 -10.25 11.17 -3.86
C GLU A 115 -9.11 12.15 -3.56
N ALA A 116 -7.94 11.90 -4.13
CA ALA A 116 -6.99 12.99 -4.31
C ALA A 116 -7.62 13.99 -5.29
N ASP A 117 -8.20 15.07 -4.76
CA ASP A 117 -8.39 16.30 -5.52
C ASP A 117 -8.16 17.55 -4.66
N GLU A 118 -7.52 18.52 -5.32
CA GLU A 118 -7.03 19.78 -4.81
C GLU A 118 -8.12 20.69 -4.22
N SER A 119 -7.67 21.59 -3.34
CA SER A 119 -8.31 22.85 -2.92
C SER A 119 -9.44 22.75 -1.90
N THR A 120 -9.12 23.11 -0.66
CA THR A 120 -9.82 24.20 0.04
C THR A 120 -8.89 24.78 1.09
N THR A 121 -8.16 25.82 0.66
CA THR A 121 -7.68 26.87 1.55
C THR A 121 -8.89 27.47 2.26
N LEU A 122 -8.98 27.31 3.58
CA LEU A 122 -9.79 28.20 4.39
C LEU A 122 -8.95 28.78 5.50
N ASP A 123 -8.84 30.10 5.39
CA ASP A 123 -8.07 31.04 6.14
C ASP A 123 -8.32 30.97 7.65
N MET A 124 -7.22 31.01 8.38
CA MET A 124 -7.22 31.36 9.79
C MET A 124 -7.03 32.87 9.90
N SER A 125 -8.13 33.60 10.03
CA SER A 125 -8.11 35.02 10.40
C SER A 125 -8.90 35.26 11.69
N THR A 126 -8.18 35.72 12.71
CA THR A 126 -8.52 36.87 13.57
C THR A 126 -9.77 36.78 14.46
N PHE A 127 -9.60 36.77 15.80
CA PHE A 127 -9.71 37.98 16.63
C PHE A 127 -9.54 37.66 18.14
N GLU A 128 -9.17 38.72 18.87
CA GLU A 128 -8.61 38.83 20.20
C GLU A 128 -9.62 38.71 21.36
N GLY A 129 -9.09 38.50 22.57
CA GLY A 129 -9.82 38.64 23.83
C GLY A 129 -8.88 38.70 25.04
N SER A 130 -8.52 39.94 25.42
CA SER A 130 -7.61 40.36 26.50
C SER A 130 -8.01 39.94 27.94
N THR A 131 -7.03 39.68 28.83
CA THR A 131 -6.87 40.35 30.14
C THR A 131 -5.60 39.93 30.93
N GLY A 132 -4.68 40.88 31.18
CA GLY A 132 -4.21 41.23 32.54
C GLY A 132 -2.94 40.62 33.20
N ARG A 133 -1.82 41.38 33.12
CA ARG A 133 -0.72 41.62 34.13
C ARG A 133 0.23 40.43 34.46
N THR A 134 1.56 40.56 34.37
CA THR A 134 2.43 41.34 35.31
C THR A 134 3.88 41.49 34.77
N ILE A 135 4.53 42.57 35.23
CA ILE A 135 5.79 43.26 34.89
C ILE A 135 7.08 42.42 34.99
N GLY A 136 8.06 42.69 34.12
CA GLY A 136 9.47 42.29 34.28
C GLY A 136 10.35 42.56 33.05
N ASP A 137 10.95 43.76 33.03
CA ASP A 137 11.81 44.41 32.04
C ASP A 137 13.10 43.66 31.62
N HIS A 138 13.42 43.57 30.31
CA HIS A 138 14.69 44.06 29.74
C HIS A 138 14.70 44.01 28.19
N VAL A 139 15.19 45.11 27.62
CA VAL A 139 15.32 45.52 26.21
C VAL A 139 16.37 44.71 25.42
N VAL A 140 16.07 44.31 24.18
CA VAL A 140 16.99 44.41 23.01
C VAL A 140 16.20 44.68 21.72
N LYS A 141 16.58 45.77 21.04
CA LYS A 141 16.08 46.29 19.75
C LYS A 141 16.33 45.33 18.57
N PHE A 142 15.36 45.21 17.68
CA PHE A 142 15.60 44.98 16.25
C PHE A 142 15.52 46.33 15.49
N PRO A 143 16.42 46.65 14.55
CA PRO A 143 16.18 47.71 13.59
C PRO A 143 15.41 47.18 12.38
N SER A 144 14.45 48.00 11.94
CA SER A 144 13.59 47.82 10.79
C SER A 144 14.27 48.20 9.46
N GLU A 145 13.67 47.70 8.37
CA GLU A 145 13.64 48.20 6.98
C GLU A 145 14.95 48.26 6.16
N VAL A 146 14.96 47.61 4.98
CA VAL A 146 14.60 48.25 3.69
C VAL A 146 14.35 47.16 2.62
N LEU A 147 13.22 47.29 1.93
CA LEU A 147 12.75 46.58 0.73
C LEU A 147 13.82 46.41 -0.37
N LYS A 148 13.80 45.27 -1.06
CA LYS A 148 13.85 45.22 -2.53
C LYS A 148 13.39 43.86 -3.06
N GLN A 149 12.72 43.93 -4.20
CA GLN A 149 11.72 43.02 -4.71
C GLN A 149 12.22 42.37 -6.02
N VAL A 150 11.69 41.15 -6.28
CA VAL A 150 11.61 40.43 -7.57
C VAL A 150 12.93 39.96 -8.18
N VAL A 151 13.16 38.64 -8.11
CA VAL A 151 13.38 37.79 -9.29
C VAL A 151 12.63 36.47 -9.07
N LEU A 152 11.74 36.20 -10.01
CA LEU A 152 11.12 34.92 -10.28
C LEU A 152 12.21 33.94 -10.70
N GLU A 153 12.53 32.92 -9.90
CA GLU A 153 13.13 31.70 -10.42
C GLU A 153 12.62 30.48 -9.67
N THR A 154 12.06 29.59 -10.48
CA THR A 154 11.34 28.37 -10.25
C THR A 154 12.11 27.41 -9.31
N ILE A 155 11.60 27.19 -8.11
CA ILE A 155 12.00 26.02 -7.32
C ILE A 155 11.26 24.81 -7.92
N PRO A 156 11.94 23.82 -8.53
CA PRO A 156 11.27 22.59 -8.93
C PRO A 156 10.73 21.87 -7.69
N PRO A 157 9.56 21.22 -7.76
CA PRO A 157 8.99 20.53 -6.61
C PRO A 157 9.95 19.42 -6.19
N VAL A 158 10.37 19.47 -4.92
CA VAL A 158 11.22 18.46 -4.30
C VAL A 158 10.52 17.10 -4.42
N PRO A 159 11.16 16.05 -4.98
CA PRO A 159 10.50 14.78 -5.25
C PRO A 159 10.13 14.04 -3.96
N GLN A 160 9.04 13.28 -3.99
CA GLN A 160 8.48 12.44 -2.92
C GLN A 160 9.38 11.28 -2.41
N ASN A 161 10.69 11.44 -2.43
CA ASN A 161 11.69 10.42 -2.09
C ASN A 161 11.72 10.07 -0.59
N SER A 162 11.23 10.95 0.30
CA SER A 162 11.23 10.68 1.75
C SER A 162 10.36 9.47 2.09
N CYS A 163 9.13 9.44 1.58
CA CYS A 163 8.17 8.39 1.91
C CYS A 163 8.63 7.01 1.43
N THR A 164 9.16 6.91 0.20
CA THR A 164 9.62 5.62 -0.36
C THR A 164 10.79 5.02 0.40
N VAL A 165 11.79 5.84 0.77
CA VAL A 165 12.97 5.36 1.50
C VAL A 165 12.58 4.89 2.90
N ASP A 166 11.66 5.60 3.55
CA ASP A 166 11.15 5.24 4.86
C ASP A 166 10.35 3.93 4.82
N ILE A 167 9.54 3.71 3.77
CA ILE A 167 8.83 2.44 3.55
C ILE A 167 9.82 1.29 3.37
N LEU A 168 10.85 1.45 2.54
CA LEU A 168 11.87 0.42 2.33
C LEU A 168 12.63 0.09 3.61
N ARG A 169 12.99 1.11 4.41
CA ARG A 169 13.64 0.91 5.72
C ARG A 169 12.77 0.14 6.70
N ARG A 170 11.46 0.35 6.70
CA ARG A 170 10.53 -0.38 7.59
C ARG A 170 10.33 -1.83 7.17
N LYS A 171 10.42 -2.11 5.86
CA LYS A 171 10.09 -3.42 5.27
C LYS A 171 11.30 -4.32 5.02
N THR A 172 12.52 -3.78 5.06
CA THR A 172 13.74 -4.54 4.78
C THR A 172 14.76 -4.41 5.89
N VAL A 173 15.56 -5.47 6.06
CA VAL A 173 16.68 -5.52 7.01
C VAL A 173 17.96 -5.76 6.22
N PRO A 174 18.97 -4.88 6.31
CA PRO A 174 20.25 -5.11 5.66
C PRO A 174 20.91 -6.36 6.24
N LEU A 175 21.46 -7.21 5.38
CA LEU A 175 22.25 -8.35 5.80
C LEU A 175 23.72 -7.94 5.92
N GLU A 176 24.35 -8.32 7.03
CA GLU A 176 25.76 -8.10 7.25
C GLU A 176 26.59 -8.91 6.25
N ARG A 177 27.58 -8.27 5.64
CA ARG A 177 28.48 -8.90 4.66
C ARG A 177 29.25 -10.02 5.35
N GLY A 178 29.19 -11.22 4.77
CA GLY A 178 29.84 -12.41 5.33
C GLY A 178 28.98 -13.20 6.33
N SER A 179 27.81 -12.68 6.73
CA SER A 179 26.84 -13.47 7.51
C SER A 179 26.36 -14.70 6.71
N GLU A 180 25.89 -15.73 7.40
CA GLU A 180 25.40 -16.97 6.77
C GLU A 180 24.34 -16.69 5.69
N ASN A 181 23.32 -15.88 6.02
CA ASN A 181 22.27 -15.50 5.09
C ASN A 181 22.80 -14.69 3.90
N PHE A 182 23.77 -13.80 4.12
CA PHE A 182 24.39 -13.04 3.05
C PHE A 182 25.15 -13.96 2.09
N MET A 183 25.98 -14.86 2.64
CA MET A 183 26.78 -15.81 1.86
C MET A 183 25.88 -16.79 1.09
N PHE A 184 24.78 -17.25 1.70
CA PHE A 184 23.78 -18.08 1.01
C PHE A 184 23.22 -17.39 -0.24
N VAL A 185 22.71 -16.15 -0.11
CA VAL A 185 22.15 -15.39 -1.23
C VAL A 185 23.21 -15.05 -2.27
N GLN A 186 24.41 -14.65 -1.84
CA GLN A 186 25.54 -14.38 -2.74
C GLN A 186 25.91 -15.61 -3.56
N ASN A 187 26.09 -16.77 -2.92
CA ASN A 187 26.47 -17.99 -3.60
C ASN A 187 25.35 -18.46 -4.55
N LEU A 188 24.09 -18.33 -4.15
CA LEU A 188 22.94 -18.62 -5.01
C LEU A 188 22.86 -17.68 -6.23
N PHE A 189 23.23 -16.40 -6.06
CA PHE A 189 23.27 -15.44 -7.18
C PHE A 189 24.41 -15.76 -8.14
N LEU A 190 25.61 -15.98 -7.61
CA LEU A 190 26.80 -16.26 -8.42
C LEU A 190 26.78 -17.65 -9.07
N SER A 191 26.04 -18.62 -8.53
CA SER A 191 25.87 -19.90 -9.22
C SER A 191 25.10 -19.76 -10.54
N GLY A 192 24.22 -18.78 -10.65
CA GLY A 192 23.51 -18.45 -11.90
C GLY A 192 24.15 -17.33 -12.73
N MET A 193 24.77 -16.34 -12.07
CA MET A 193 25.26 -15.10 -12.71
C MET A 193 26.79 -14.97 -12.71
N GLY A 194 27.54 -15.98 -12.26
CA GLY A 194 28.99 -15.95 -12.11
C GLY A 194 29.79 -15.51 -13.35
N PRO A 195 29.38 -15.83 -14.59
CA PRO A 195 30.06 -15.30 -15.78
C PRO A 195 29.95 -13.78 -15.95
N PHE A 196 28.98 -13.13 -15.31
CA PHE A 196 28.64 -11.72 -15.48
C PHE A 196 28.84 -10.88 -14.21
N ALA A 197 29.00 -11.53 -13.05
CA ALA A 197 29.04 -10.88 -11.75
C ALA A 197 30.13 -11.49 -10.87
N MET A 198 30.76 -10.66 -10.06
CA MET A 198 31.77 -11.05 -9.07
C MET A 198 31.23 -10.82 -7.66
N PRO A 199 31.79 -11.46 -6.61
CA PRO A 199 31.38 -11.17 -5.23
C PRO A 199 31.43 -9.67 -4.88
N SER A 200 32.41 -8.94 -5.44
CA SER A 200 32.57 -7.49 -5.26
C SER A 200 31.52 -6.66 -6.01
N SER A 201 30.85 -7.19 -7.04
CA SER A 201 29.79 -6.47 -7.75
C SER A 201 28.46 -6.45 -6.97
N ILE A 202 28.33 -7.28 -5.93
CA ILE A 202 27.17 -7.29 -5.04
C ILE A 202 27.37 -6.22 -3.96
N LEU A 203 26.72 -5.08 -4.14
CA LEU A 203 26.85 -3.92 -3.25
C LEU A 203 26.15 -4.15 -1.90
N HIS A 204 24.87 -4.55 -1.94
CA HIS A 204 24.04 -4.75 -0.76
C HIS A 204 23.08 -5.92 -0.94
N VAL A 205 22.81 -6.64 0.15
CA VAL A 205 21.72 -7.61 0.23
C VAL A 205 20.81 -7.18 1.37
N HIS A 206 19.53 -7.07 1.07
CA HIS A 206 18.51 -6.74 2.05
C HIS A 206 17.50 -7.88 2.11
N ARG A 207 17.18 -8.34 3.31
CA ARG A 207 16.11 -9.31 3.55
C ARG A 207 14.79 -8.56 3.66
N TYR A 208 13.79 -8.99 2.90
CA TYR A 208 12.42 -8.57 3.12
C TYR A 208 11.92 -9.14 4.46
N SER A 209 11.53 -8.27 5.39
CA SER A 209 11.07 -8.64 6.73
C SER A 209 9.93 -7.70 7.14
N PRO A 210 8.79 -7.78 6.45
CA PRO A 210 7.64 -6.93 6.75
C PRO A 210 7.09 -7.27 8.13
N LYS A 211 6.77 -6.24 8.91
CA LYS A 211 6.16 -6.40 10.26
C LYS A 211 4.63 -6.43 10.21
N HIS A 212 4.06 -6.38 9.02
CA HIS A 212 2.65 -6.17 8.83
C HIS A 212 1.97 -7.45 8.36
N ILE A 213 0.83 -7.76 8.96
CA ILE A 213 0.10 -9.02 8.83
C ILE A 213 -0.25 -9.43 7.41
N THR A 214 -0.61 -8.50 6.51
CA THR A 214 -0.89 -8.81 5.10
C THR A 214 0.27 -9.52 4.41
N ALA A 215 1.51 -9.16 4.76
CA ALA A 215 2.66 -9.85 4.19
C ALA A 215 2.83 -11.26 4.77
N HIS A 216 2.42 -11.49 6.02
CA HIS A 216 2.33 -12.83 6.60
C HIS A 216 1.25 -13.65 5.89
N CYS A 217 0.07 -13.07 5.67
CA CYS A 217 -1.00 -13.71 4.93
C CYS A 217 -0.63 -14.05 3.49
N ARG A 218 0.11 -13.17 2.80
CA ARG A 218 0.65 -13.46 1.46
C ARG A 218 1.61 -14.64 1.47
N LEU A 219 2.44 -14.77 2.51
CA LEU A 219 3.32 -15.92 2.68
C LEU A 219 2.50 -17.20 2.94
N GLU A 220 1.53 -17.15 3.86
CA GLU A 220 0.64 -18.27 4.14
C GLU A 220 -0.12 -18.74 2.89
N GLU A 221 -0.62 -17.80 2.09
CA GLU A 221 -1.31 -18.07 0.83
C GLU A 221 -0.37 -18.72 -0.19
N PHE A 222 0.84 -18.21 -0.34
CA PHE A 222 1.85 -18.84 -1.20
C PHE A 222 2.17 -20.28 -0.74
N GLU A 223 2.34 -20.52 0.56
CA GLU A 223 2.55 -21.86 1.11
C GLU A 223 1.32 -22.77 0.95
N ARG A 224 0.11 -22.21 1.04
CA ARG A 224 -1.16 -22.90 0.77
C ARG A 224 -1.23 -23.33 -0.70
N GLN A 225 -0.89 -22.43 -1.62
CA GLN A 225 -0.82 -22.69 -3.06
C GLN A 225 0.21 -23.78 -3.40
N ILE A 226 1.40 -23.78 -2.76
CA ILE A 226 2.39 -24.85 -2.89
C ILE A 226 1.80 -26.20 -2.44
N ARG A 227 1.13 -26.24 -1.29
CA ARG A 227 0.51 -27.45 -0.75
C ARG A 227 -0.55 -28.01 -1.68
N LEU A 228 -1.41 -27.15 -2.22
CA LEU A 228 -2.49 -27.55 -3.14
C LEU A 228 -1.97 -28.00 -4.49
N THR A 229 -1.00 -27.28 -5.06
CA THR A 229 -0.34 -27.68 -6.31
C THR A 229 0.33 -29.05 -6.14
N SER A 230 0.96 -29.31 -5.00
CA SER A 230 1.53 -30.63 -4.69
C SER A 230 0.45 -31.70 -4.60
N LYS A 231 -0.68 -31.43 -3.93
CA LYS A 231 -1.80 -32.39 -3.87
C LYS A 231 -2.38 -32.72 -5.25
N LYS A 232 -2.49 -31.72 -6.13
CA LYS A 232 -3.12 -31.86 -7.46
C LYS A 232 -2.18 -32.48 -8.51
N HIS A 233 -0.90 -32.15 -8.48
CA HIS A 233 0.07 -32.48 -9.53
C HIS A 233 1.30 -33.26 -9.02
N GLY A 234 1.28 -33.71 -7.76
CA GLY A 234 2.38 -34.41 -7.10
C GLY A 234 3.38 -33.45 -6.45
N VAL A 235 4.26 -32.84 -7.25
CA VAL A 235 5.32 -31.95 -6.74
C VAL A 235 5.08 -30.52 -7.23
N ALA A 236 4.89 -29.57 -6.31
CA ALA A 236 4.71 -28.16 -6.69
C ALA A 236 5.94 -27.53 -7.36
N ASN A 237 7.13 -28.11 -7.18
CA ASN A 237 8.39 -27.66 -7.79
C ASN A 237 8.67 -26.17 -7.54
N ALA A 238 8.40 -25.70 -6.31
CA ALA A 238 8.73 -24.35 -5.89
C ALA A 238 10.25 -24.14 -5.90
N ARG A 239 10.70 -23.05 -6.53
CA ARG A 239 12.12 -22.72 -6.71
C ARG A 239 12.37 -21.24 -6.44
N TYR A 240 13.62 -20.93 -6.10
CA TYR A 240 14.10 -19.55 -6.14
C TYR A 240 14.24 -19.08 -7.59
N GLY A 241 13.96 -17.80 -7.83
CA GLY A 241 14.11 -17.15 -9.13
C GLY A 241 14.59 -15.71 -8.96
N TRP A 242 15.22 -15.17 -10.00
CA TRP A 242 15.70 -13.79 -10.04
C TRP A 242 14.74 -12.93 -10.85
N LEU A 243 14.26 -11.83 -10.26
CA LEU A 243 13.51 -10.80 -10.95
C LEU A 243 14.36 -9.53 -11.07
N GLY A 244 14.80 -9.22 -12.30
CA GLY A 244 15.38 -7.92 -12.62
C GLY A 244 14.27 -6.89 -12.83
N SER A 245 14.31 -5.76 -12.12
CA SER A 245 13.25 -4.75 -12.19
C SER A 245 13.74 -3.34 -11.85
N SER A 246 12.90 -2.34 -12.10
CA SER A 246 13.19 -0.95 -11.75
C SER A 246 13.06 -0.72 -10.24
N LYS A 247 13.70 0.34 -9.72
CA LYS A 247 13.54 0.74 -8.30
C LYS A 247 12.07 0.93 -7.93
N GLN A 248 11.27 1.52 -8.83
CA GLN A 248 9.86 1.78 -8.58
C GLN A 248 9.04 0.49 -8.55
N ASP A 249 9.32 -0.46 -9.44
CA ASP A 249 8.65 -1.76 -9.45
C ASP A 249 9.00 -2.60 -8.22
N ILE A 250 10.26 -2.57 -7.77
CA ILE A 250 10.66 -3.26 -6.54
C ILE A 250 9.90 -2.68 -5.35
N VAL A 251 9.80 -1.34 -5.24
CA VAL A 251 9.00 -0.69 -4.18
C VAL A 251 7.55 -1.14 -4.25
N ARG A 252 6.94 -1.14 -5.44
CA ARG A 252 5.58 -1.64 -5.66
C ARG A 252 5.42 -3.08 -5.20
N ILE A 253 6.32 -3.98 -5.60
CA ILE A 253 6.24 -5.40 -5.20
C ILE A 253 6.37 -5.57 -3.68
N LEU A 254 7.25 -4.80 -3.02
CA LEU A 254 7.40 -4.86 -1.57
C LEU A 254 6.19 -4.25 -0.83
N MET A 255 5.44 -3.35 -1.47
CA MET A 255 4.19 -2.80 -0.92
C MET A 255 3.02 -3.75 -1.16
N ASP A 256 2.80 -4.11 -2.42
CA ASP A 256 1.54 -4.63 -2.94
C ASP A 256 1.66 -6.12 -3.35
N GLY A 257 2.85 -6.70 -3.31
CA GLY A 257 3.09 -8.08 -3.74
C GLY A 257 3.31 -8.20 -5.25
N PHE A 258 3.40 -9.43 -5.74
CA PHE A 258 3.51 -9.69 -7.18
C PHE A 258 2.14 -9.57 -7.84
N VAL A 259 1.97 -8.52 -8.65
CA VAL A 259 0.75 -8.27 -9.43
C VAL A 259 1.09 -8.34 -10.92
N SER A 260 0.31 -9.10 -11.69
CA SER A 260 0.51 -9.21 -13.14
C SER A 260 -0.19 -8.05 -13.85
N PHE A 261 0.57 -7.29 -14.64
CA PHE A 261 0.02 -6.31 -15.57
C PHE A 261 0.00 -6.94 -16.95
N GLU A 262 -1.16 -7.34 -17.46
CA GLU A 262 -1.27 -7.66 -18.89
C GLU A 262 -1.07 -6.37 -19.68
N LYS A 263 0.12 -6.17 -20.24
CA LYS A 263 0.32 -5.20 -21.32
C LYS A 263 -0.41 -5.75 -22.53
N LYS A 264 -1.57 -5.17 -22.88
CA LYS A 264 -2.12 -5.32 -24.21
C LYS A 264 -1.10 -4.76 -25.20
N THR A 265 -0.40 -5.63 -25.91
CA THR A 265 0.26 -5.29 -27.17
C THR A 265 -0.82 -4.73 -28.07
N GLY A 266 -0.71 -3.43 -28.39
CA GLY A 266 -1.57 -2.78 -29.36
C GLY A 266 -1.43 -3.51 -30.68
N ASP A 267 -2.55 -4.02 -31.16
CA ASP A 267 -2.71 -4.46 -32.55
C ASP A 267 -2.55 -3.19 -33.41
N ALA A 268 -1.45 -3.12 -34.15
CA ALA A 268 -1.20 -2.06 -35.12
C ALA A 268 -1.56 -2.62 -36.50
N ASP A 269 -2.63 -2.03 -37.06
CA ASP A 269 -2.90 -1.85 -38.47
C ASP A 269 -3.02 -3.11 -39.34
N ALA A 270 -4.22 -3.69 -39.32
CA ALA A 270 -4.87 -4.08 -40.57
C ALA A 270 -5.64 -2.86 -41.10
N ASP A 271 -5.01 -2.11 -42.01
CA ASP A 271 -5.67 -1.44 -43.15
C ASP A 271 -4.63 -0.68 -43.99
N ASN A 272 -4.21 -1.31 -45.08
CA ASN A 272 -3.85 -0.59 -46.31
C ASN A 272 -3.98 -1.56 -47.50
N LEU A 273 -4.96 -1.22 -48.36
CA LEU A 273 -5.25 -1.66 -49.74
C LEU A 273 -4.65 -2.99 -50.26
#